data_AF-A0A7Y8Y4C0-F1
#
_entry.id   AF-A0A7Y8Y4C0-F1
#
_cell.length_a   1.000
_cell.length_b   1.000
_cell.length_c   1.000
_cell.angle_alpha   90.00
_cell.angle_beta   90.00
_cell.angle_gamma   90.00
#
_symmetry.space_group_name_H-M   'P 1'
#
loop_
_entity.id
_entity.type
_entity.pdbx_description
1 polymer ?
#
loop_
_entity_poly.entity_id
_entity_poly.type
_entity_poly.pdbx_seq_one_letter_code
_entity_poly.pdbx_strand_id
1 'polypeptide(L)'
;MKNYVIILTILFWATLSNAQNIEDKLFLGTVISDTLTNKTNSFKEYLNPIVDSKNKIEIRFQIYPSTRSVESVVIYYDGLWRAYKYQYDKYDGKIDKRAIERENLDEVVNRLISENIFSLKNQSELKLSNDFIDLRTGEEQTQLMGAVDGTIYFIEFKVGTKFRAYSYTNAEGFSTGFPHVQDLRQFANIVKIYKELMN
;
A
#
# COMPACT_ATOMS: atom_id res chain seq x y z
N MET A 1 40.30 31.79 -59.37
CA MET A 1 39.04 31.27 -59.96
C MET A 1 38.33 30.42 -58.92
N LYS A 2 37.13 30.85 -58.49
CA LYS A 2 36.02 30.09 -57.83
C LYS A 2 36.35 29.37 -56.51
N ASN A 3 35.54 29.30 -55.46
CA ASN A 3 34.24 29.85 -55.07
C ASN A 3 34.13 29.64 -53.53
N TYR A 4 33.37 30.49 -52.86
CA TYR A 4 33.00 30.37 -51.43
C TYR A 4 32.13 29.14 -51.15
N VAL A 5 32.29 28.51 -49.98
CA VAL A 5 31.17 27.99 -49.18
C VAL A 5 31.49 28.21 -47.69
N ILE A 6 30.70 29.07 -47.05
CA ILE A 6 30.55 29.20 -45.60
C ILE A 6 29.40 28.27 -45.20
N ILE A 7 29.61 27.32 -44.28
CA ILE A 7 28.51 26.74 -43.49
C ILE A 7 28.93 26.68 -42.01
N LEU A 8 28.41 27.67 -41.30
CA LEU A 8 27.93 27.65 -39.91
C LEU A 8 27.86 26.24 -39.29
N THR A 9 28.63 25.96 -38.23
CA THR A 9 28.21 24.97 -37.23
C THR A 9 27.92 25.70 -35.93
N ILE A 10 26.63 25.96 -35.80
CA ILE A 10 25.90 26.50 -34.67
C ILE A 10 26.30 25.74 -33.39
N LEU A 11 26.81 26.50 -32.40
CA LEU A 11 26.30 26.50 -31.03
C LEU A 11 25.44 25.27 -30.65
N PHE A 12 26.07 24.14 -30.30
CA PHE A 12 25.48 23.22 -29.32
C PHE A 12 25.76 23.85 -27.95
N TRP A 13 25.04 24.92 -27.60
CA TRP A 13 23.94 24.83 -26.64
C TRP A 13 24.26 23.83 -25.53
N ALA A 14 24.99 24.38 -24.57
CA ALA A 14 24.85 24.09 -23.17
C ALA A 14 23.36 24.04 -22.78
N THR A 15 22.74 22.90 -23.00
CA THR A 15 21.66 22.38 -22.18
C THR A 15 21.88 20.87 -22.07
N LEU A 16 23.04 20.48 -21.52
CA LEU A 16 23.05 19.29 -20.67
C LEU A 16 22.16 19.68 -19.50
N SER A 17 20.89 19.36 -19.74
CA SER A 17 19.81 19.13 -18.81
C SER A 17 20.30 19.29 -17.39
N ASN A 18 19.74 20.27 -16.69
CA ASN A 18 19.62 20.19 -15.24
C ASN A 18 19.21 18.75 -14.94
N ALA A 19 20.17 17.94 -14.49
CA ALA A 19 19.87 16.75 -13.74
C ALA A 19 19.03 17.30 -12.59
N GLN A 20 17.71 17.20 -12.73
CA GLN A 20 16.83 17.36 -11.61
C GLN A 20 17.43 16.45 -10.56
N ASN A 21 17.97 17.03 -9.50
CA ASN A 21 18.38 16.29 -8.34
C ASN A 21 17.12 15.53 -7.92
N ILE A 22 17.04 14.26 -8.33
CA ILE A 22 16.08 13.33 -7.79
C ILE A 22 16.46 13.30 -6.32
N GLU A 23 15.60 13.83 -5.47
CA GLU A 23 15.85 13.77 -4.04
C GLU A 23 16.02 12.30 -3.69
N ASP A 24 17.22 11.88 -3.26
CA ASP A 24 17.54 10.52 -2.77
C ASP A 24 16.75 10.14 -1.50
N LYS A 25 15.70 10.87 -1.18
CA LYS A 25 14.96 10.83 0.08
C LYS A 25 13.48 10.63 -0.21
N LEU A 26 12.95 9.53 0.28
CA LEU A 26 11.53 9.27 0.31
C LEU A 26 10.97 9.64 1.68
N PHE A 27 10.03 10.57 1.73
CA PHE A 27 9.34 10.92 2.98
C PHE A 27 8.21 9.92 3.24
N LEU A 28 8.32 9.15 4.32
CA LEU A 28 7.36 8.07 4.67
C LEU A 28 6.31 8.49 5.71
N GLY A 29 6.38 9.73 6.21
CA GLY A 29 5.59 10.15 7.36
C GLY A 29 5.97 9.43 8.65
N THR A 30 4.98 9.20 9.53
CA THR A 30 5.18 8.44 10.76
C THR A 30 5.26 6.95 10.46
N VAL A 31 6.21 6.25 11.08
CA VAL A 31 6.35 4.79 10.98
C VAL A 31 6.22 4.18 12.36
N ILE A 32 5.10 3.50 12.60
CA ILE A 32 4.83 2.70 13.81
C ILE A 32 5.45 1.32 13.62
N SER A 33 6.07 0.78 14.67
CA SER A 33 6.67 -0.55 14.65
C SER A 33 6.14 -1.39 15.80
N ASP A 34 5.91 -2.66 15.54
CA ASP A 34 5.56 -3.65 16.56
C ASP A 34 6.82 -4.32 17.11
N THR A 35 6.67 -5.02 18.24
CA THR A 35 7.70 -5.90 18.81
C THR A 35 7.52 -7.36 18.41
N LEU A 36 6.34 -7.74 17.91
CA LEU A 36 5.97 -9.11 17.58
C LEU A 36 5.51 -9.21 16.12
N THR A 37 5.96 -10.26 15.43
CA THR A 37 5.59 -10.53 14.04
C THR A 37 4.36 -11.42 13.95
N ASN A 38 3.52 -11.19 12.93
CA ASN A 38 2.49 -12.14 12.57
C ASN A 38 3.14 -13.40 11.97
N LYS A 39 2.92 -14.57 12.59
CA LYS A 39 3.57 -15.84 12.21
C LYS A 39 2.78 -16.67 11.20
N THR A 40 1.53 -16.30 10.92
CA THR A 40 0.64 -17.06 10.05
C THR A 40 0.73 -16.55 8.62
N ASN A 41 1.69 -17.07 7.85
CA ASN A 41 1.81 -16.72 6.44
C ASN A 41 1.39 -17.90 5.56
N SER A 42 0.26 -17.77 4.85
CA SER A 42 -0.16 -18.74 3.82
C SER A 42 0.88 -18.89 2.69
N PHE A 43 1.83 -17.95 2.59
CA PHE A 43 2.91 -17.93 1.62
C PHE A 43 4.28 -18.24 2.25
N LYS A 44 4.35 -18.91 3.41
CA LYS A 44 5.60 -19.15 4.16
C LYS A 44 6.77 -19.74 3.35
N GLU A 45 6.49 -20.50 2.29
CA GLU A 45 7.50 -21.10 1.42
C GLU A 45 8.07 -20.13 0.38
N TYR A 46 7.36 -19.02 0.12
CA TYR A 46 7.68 -18.03 -0.92
C TYR A 46 8.03 -16.66 -0.34
N LEU A 47 7.54 -16.36 0.87
CA LEU A 47 7.73 -15.12 1.58
C LEU A 47 8.18 -15.43 3.01
N ASN A 48 9.44 -15.12 3.29
CA ASN A 48 9.96 -15.09 4.65
C ASN A 48 9.13 -14.14 5.53
N PRO A 49 9.11 -14.30 6.87
CA PRO A 49 8.51 -13.30 7.76
C PRO A 49 8.93 -11.87 7.39
N ILE A 50 8.02 -10.90 7.52
CA ILE A 50 8.29 -9.53 7.05
C ILE A 50 9.51 -8.90 7.72
N VAL A 51 9.77 -9.25 8.99
CA VAL A 51 10.97 -8.82 9.73
C VAL A 51 12.27 -9.29 9.08
N ASP A 52 12.25 -10.46 8.43
CA ASP A 52 13.38 -11.10 7.78
C ASP A 52 13.49 -10.72 6.29
N SER A 53 12.62 -9.81 5.81
CA SER A 53 12.74 -9.29 4.45
C SER A 53 14.14 -8.70 4.25
N LYS A 54 14.74 -8.93 3.07
CA LYS A 54 16.03 -8.34 2.70
C LYS A 54 15.88 -6.93 2.12
N ASN A 55 14.66 -6.51 1.79
CA ASN A 55 14.37 -5.23 1.18
C ASN A 55 14.44 -4.11 2.23
N LYS A 56 14.85 -2.91 1.77
CA LYS A 56 14.85 -1.70 2.62
C LYS A 56 13.43 -1.26 2.95
N ILE A 57 12.55 -1.32 1.96
CA ILE A 57 11.11 -1.10 2.10
C ILE A 57 10.39 -2.25 1.42
N GLU A 58 9.44 -2.85 2.12
CA GLU A 58 8.53 -3.86 1.58
C GLU A 58 7.16 -3.70 2.22
N ILE A 59 6.12 -3.76 1.40
CA ILE A 59 4.72 -3.72 1.81
C ILE A 59 4.06 -4.97 1.23
N ARG A 60 3.36 -5.73 2.07
CA ARG A 60 2.60 -6.90 1.70
C ARG A 60 1.15 -6.66 2.03
N PHE A 61 0.29 -6.78 1.03
CA PHE A 61 -1.15 -6.65 1.17
C PHE A 61 -1.79 -7.99 0.87
N GLN A 62 -2.23 -8.68 1.92
CA GLN A 62 -2.87 -9.98 1.82
C GLN A 62 -4.38 -9.84 1.90
N ILE A 63 -5.08 -10.54 1.01
CA ILE A 63 -6.53 -10.53 0.89
C ILE A 63 -7.01 -11.95 1.09
N TYR A 64 -7.93 -12.12 2.04
CA TYR A 64 -8.65 -13.35 2.29
C TYR A 64 -10.10 -13.13 1.84
N PRO A 65 -10.38 -13.23 0.52
CA PRO A 65 -11.74 -13.05 -0.01
C PRO A 65 -12.66 -14.22 0.34
N SER A 66 -12.07 -15.36 0.70
CA SER A 66 -12.80 -16.54 1.13
C SER A 66 -11.92 -17.43 1.98
N THR A 67 -12.49 -18.51 2.52
CA THR A 67 -11.70 -19.56 3.18
C THR A 67 -10.85 -20.38 2.20
N ARG A 68 -11.07 -20.27 0.88
CA ARG A 68 -10.49 -21.15 -0.17
C ARG A 68 -9.25 -20.58 -0.84
N SER A 69 -9.17 -19.27 -0.99
CA SER A 69 -8.05 -18.60 -1.66
C SER A 69 -7.48 -17.48 -0.82
N VAL A 70 -6.19 -17.22 -1.01
CA VAL A 70 -5.49 -16.07 -0.43
C VAL A 70 -4.74 -15.39 -1.56
N GLU A 71 -4.86 -14.07 -1.65
CA GLU A 71 -4.05 -13.26 -2.56
C GLU A 71 -3.07 -12.42 -1.75
N SER A 72 -1.90 -12.16 -2.30
CA SER A 72 -0.92 -11.25 -1.70
C SER A 72 -0.27 -10.39 -2.77
N VAL A 73 -0.32 -9.07 -2.60
CA VAL A 73 0.45 -8.13 -3.40
C VAL A 73 1.65 -7.67 -2.60
N VAL A 74 2.84 -7.90 -3.14
CA VAL A 74 4.10 -7.50 -2.52
C VAL A 74 4.72 -6.39 -3.33
N ILE A 75 4.84 -5.20 -2.73
CA ILE A 75 5.53 -4.04 -3.30
C ILE A 75 6.82 -3.83 -2.53
N TYR A 76 7.96 -3.73 -3.21
CA TYR A 76 9.25 -3.52 -2.53
C TYR A 76 10.18 -2.62 -3.34
N TYR A 77 11.17 -2.06 -2.64
CA TYR A 77 12.16 -1.16 -3.21
C TYR A 77 13.55 -1.79 -3.20
N ASP A 78 14.15 -1.96 -4.38
CA ASP A 78 15.52 -2.47 -4.58
C ASP A 78 16.41 -1.53 -5.43
N GLY A 79 16.07 -0.25 -5.44
CA GLY A 79 16.63 0.77 -6.33
C GLY A 79 15.57 1.33 -7.28
N LEU A 80 14.56 0.51 -7.59
CA LEU A 80 13.29 0.89 -8.21
C LEU A 80 12.13 0.15 -7.50
N TRP A 81 10.91 0.67 -7.65
CA TRP A 81 9.74 -0.03 -7.14
C TRP A 81 9.40 -1.23 -8.00
N ARG A 82 9.16 -2.37 -7.34
CA ARG A 82 8.72 -3.60 -7.98
C ARG A 82 7.50 -4.15 -7.26
N ALA A 83 6.63 -4.82 -8.00
CA ALA A 83 5.45 -5.43 -7.44
C ALA A 83 5.23 -6.85 -7.99
N TYR A 84 4.78 -7.76 -7.12
CA TYR A 84 4.36 -9.11 -7.48
C TYR A 84 3.00 -9.42 -6.88
N LYS A 85 2.16 -10.12 -7.63
CA LYS A 85 0.97 -10.78 -7.14
C LYS A 85 1.26 -12.25 -6.88
N TYR A 86 0.88 -12.73 -5.71
CA TYR A 86 0.83 -14.13 -5.34
C TYR A 86 -0.62 -14.53 -5.17
N GLN A 87 -0.99 -15.69 -5.68
CA GLN A 87 -2.31 -16.28 -5.50
C GLN A 87 -2.14 -17.71 -5.02
N TYR A 88 -2.65 -18.00 -3.83
CA TYR A 88 -2.65 -19.32 -3.23
C TYR A 88 -4.05 -19.92 -3.29
N ASP A 89 -4.18 -21.06 -3.95
CA ASP A 89 -5.37 -21.90 -3.89
C ASP A 89 -5.14 -23.03 -2.88
N LYS A 90 -6.01 -23.10 -1.86
CA LYS A 90 -5.86 -24.09 -0.78
C LYS A 90 -6.23 -25.50 -1.21
N TYR A 91 -6.97 -25.69 -2.30
CA TYR A 91 -7.36 -27.03 -2.77
C TYR A 91 -6.23 -27.75 -3.49
N ASP A 92 -5.52 -27.05 -4.37
CA ASP A 92 -4.39 -27.62 -5.10
C ASP A 92 -3.05 -27.41 -4.37
N GLY A 93 -3.03 -26.54 -3.36
CA GLY A 93 -1.84 -26.17 -2.60
C GLY A 93 -0.81 -25.41 -3.43
N LYS A 94 -1.20 -24.87 -4.59
CA LYS A 94 -0.29 -24.20 -5.53
C LYS A 94 -0.31 -22.70 -5.31
N ILE A 95 0.85 -22.10 -5.55
CA ILE A 95 1.03 -20.66 -5.55
C ILE A 95 1.38 -20.25 -6.97
N ASP A 96 0.54 -19.37 -7.53
CA ASP A 96 0.86 -18.63 -8.74
C ASP A 96 1.52 -17.30 -8.35
N LYS A 97 2.62 -16.97 -9.03
CA LYS A 97 3.38 -15.73 -8.81
C LYS A 97 3.55 -15.01 -10.13
N ARG A 98 3.11 -13.76 -10.20
CA ARG A 98 3.20 -12.91 -11.39
C ARG A 98 3.78 -11.55 -11.04
N ALA A 99 4.66 -11.03 -11.89
CA ALA A 99 5.10 -9.65 -11.79
C ALA A 99 3.93 -8.72 -12.17
N ILE A 100 3.82 -7.58 -11.50
CA ILE A 100 2.90 -6.51 -11.90
C ILE A 100 3.73 -5.51 -12.70
N GLU A 101 3.61 -5.58 -14.02
CA GLU A 101 4.32 -4.71 -14.95
C GLU A 101 3.59 -3.37 -15.06
N ARG A 102 3.99 -2.41 -14.22
CA ARG A 102 3.38 -1.08 -14.18
C ARG A 102 4.45 0.00 -14.13
N GLU A 103 4.35 0.98 -15.02
CA GLU A 103 5.33 2.08 -15.13
C GLU A 103 5.22 3.09 -13.98
N ASN A 104 4.06 3.20 -13.31
CA ASN A 104 3.80 4.20 -12.28
C ASN A 104 3.74 3.65 -10.85
N LEU A 105 4.59 2.66 -10.51
CA LEU A 105 4.64 2.13 -9.14
C LEU A 105 5.03 3.19 -8.10
N ASP A 106 5.86 4.17 -8.47
CA ASP A 106 6.19 5.32 -7.62
C ASP A 106 4.93 6.10 -7.19
N GLU A 107 4.02 6.36 -8.14
CA GLU A 107 2.76 7.04 -7.87
C GLU A 107 1.87 6.21 -6.95
N VAL A 108 1.78 4.90 -7.19
CA VAL A 108 1.04 3.96 -6.34
C VAL A 108 1.57 4.02 -4.90
N VAL A 109 2.89 3.95 -4.71
CA VAL A 109 3.48 4.01 -3.37
C VAL A 109 3.25 5.36 -2.71
N ASN A 110 3.38 6.47 -3.45
CA ASN A 110 3.10 7.79 -2.90
C ASN A 110 1.64 7.94 -2.44
N ARG A 111 0.68 7.37 -3.17
CA ARG A 111 -0.72 7.30 -2.75
C ARG A 111 -0.90 6.46 -1.48
N LEU A 112 -0.20 5.33 -1.36
CA LEU A 112 -0.24 4.53 -0.13
C LEU A 112 0.35 5.31 1.08
N ILE A 113 1.43 6.05 0.86
CA ILE A 113 2.05 6.92 1.87
C ILE A 113 1.09 8.03 2.28
N SER A 114 0.40 8.68 1.34
CA SER A 114 -0.57 9.74 1.67
C SER A 114 -1.76 9.23 2.48
N GLU A 115 -2.07 7.94 2.38
CA GLU A 115 -3.06 7.25 3.21
C GLU A 115 -2.46 6.68 4.51
N ASN A 116 -1.27 7.12 4.91
CA ASN A 116 -0.63 6.76 6.19
C ASN A 116 -0.41 5.25 6.38
N ILE A 117 -0.14 4.48 5.32
CA ILE A 117 0.02 3.02 5.37
C ILE A 117 1.01 2.54 6.45
N PHE A 118 2.02 3.35 6.79
CA PHE A 118 3.06 3.04 7.77
C PHE A 118 2.71 3.41 9.23
N SER A 119 1.56 4.03 9.47
CA SER A 119 1.13 4.45 10.81
C SER A 119 -0.32 4.11 11.16
N LEU A 120 -1.02 3.34 10.34
CA LEU A 120 -2.37 2.89 10.69
C LEU A 120 -2.35 1.95 11.90
N LYS A 121 -3.37 2.11 12.75
CA LYS A 121 -3.63 1.22 13.87
C LYS A 121 -4.21 -0.10 13.38
N ASN A 122 -4.14 -1.14 14.19
CA ASN A 122 -4.96 -2.32 13.91
C ASN A 122 -6.43 -1.96 14.12
N GLN A 123 -7.36 -2.51 13.34
CA GLN A 123 -8.78 -2.24 13.51
C GLN A 123 -9.25 -2.55 14.94
N SER A 124 -8.70 -3.59 15.58
CA SER A 124 -9.01 -3.94 16.97
C SER A 124 -8.54 -2.93 18.01
N GLU A 125 -7.61 -2.03 17.65
CA GLU A 125 -7.11 -0.94 18.51
C GLU A 125 -7.98 0.33 18.37
N LEU A 126 -8.91 0.35 17.41
CA LEU A 126 -9.79 1.50 17.18
C LEU A 126 -10.94 1.49 18.18
N LYS A 127 -11.15 2.64 18.82
CA LYS A 127 -12.33 2.88 19.66
C LYS A 127 -13.47 3.30 18.75
N LEU A 128 -14.36 2.37 18.45
CA LEU A 128 -15.55 2.62 17.64
C LEU A 128 -16.75 2.86 18.57
N SER A 129 -17.35 4.03 18.46
CA SER A 129 -18.62 4.34 19.12
C SER A 129 -19.71 4.36 18.06
N ASN A 130 -20.81 3.65 18.32
CA ASN A 130 -22.00 3.71 17.47
C ASN A 130 -22.83 4.95 17.75
N ASP A 131 -22.63 5.58 18.91
CA ASP A 131 -23.41 6.74 19.35
C ASP A 131 -22.64 8.03 19.11
N PHE A 132 -23.31 9.03 18.54
CA PHE A 132 -22.80 10.38 18.31
C PHE A 132 -23.92 11.42 18.43
N ILE A 133 -23.54 12.68 18.63
CA ILE A 133 -24.47 13.81 18.71
C ILE A 133 -24.33 14.63 17.43
N ASP A 134 -25.43 14.86 16.71
CA ASP A 134 -25.47 15.82 15.61
C ASP A 134 -25.39 17.23 16.19
N LEU A 135 -24.25 17.91 16.01
CA LEU A 135 -24.04 19.25 16.56
C LEU A 135 -24.98 20.32 15.98
N ARG A 136 -25.64 20.05 14.85
CA ARG A 136 -26.61 20.97 14.22
C ARG A 136 -28.00 20.83 14.83
N THR A 137 -28.43 19.62 15.18
CA THR A 137 -29.78 19.36 15.73
C THR A 137 -29.78 19.13 17.24
N GLY A 138 -28.63 18.76 17.82
CA GLY A 138 -28.48 18.33 19.20
C GLY A 138 -28.96 16.90 19.47
N GLU A 139 -29.37 16.16 18.43
CA GLU A 139 -29.93 14.82 18.59
C GLU A 139 -28.84 13.75 18.70
N GLU A 140 -29.04 12.82 19.64
CA GLU A 140 -28.27 11.58 19.70
C GLU A 140 -28.69 10.66 18.55
N GLN A 141 -27.71 10.12 17.85
CA GLN A 141 -27.88 9.19 16.76
C GLN A 141 -27.04 7.94 17.03
N THR A 142 -27.64 6.78 16.79
CA THR A 142 -26.94 5.49 16.81
C THR A 142 -26.78 4.99 15.37
N GLN A 143 -25.55 4.84 14.91
CA GLN A 143 -25.25 4.25 13.62
C GLN A 143 -25.09 2.74 13.76
N LEU A 144 -25.96 1.99 13.09
CA LEU A 144 -25.85 0.55 12.97
C LEU A 144 -24.92 0.20 11.82
N MET A 145 -23.96 -0.67 12.09
CA MET A 145 -23.05 -1.16 11.06
C MET A 145 -23.79 -2.12 10.13
N GLY A 146 -23.73 -1.85 8.81
CA GLY A 146 -24.36 -2.66 7.78
C GLY A 146 -23.67 -4.02 7.58
N ALA A 147 -24.17 -4.78 6.59
CA ALA A 147 -23.67 -6.13 6.28
C ALA A 147 -22.15 -6.17 6.04
N VAL A 148 -21.53 -7.29 6.43
CA VAL A 148 -20.11 -7.59 6.23
C VAL A 148 -19.86 -8.20 4.86
N ASP A 149 -18.85 -7.70 4.15
CA ASP A 149 -18.38 -8.26 2.86
C ASP A 149 -17.62 -9.60 3.00
N GLY A 150 -17.38 -10.04 4.24
CA GLY A 150 -16.68 -11.28 4.57
C GLY A 150 -15.18 -11.30 4.24
N THR A 151 -14.63 -10.19 3.72
CA THR A 151 -13.23 -10.12 3.30
C THR A 151 -12.36 -9.60 4.44
N ILE A 152 -11.27 -10.32 4.70
CA ILE A 152 -10.25 -9.91 5.67
C ILE A 152 -9.01 -9.47 4.90
N TYR A 153 -8.50 -8.31 5.27
CA TYR A 153 -7.31 -7.71 4.71
C TYR A 153 -6.22 -7.67 5.77
N PHE A 154 -5.02 -8.10 5.44
CA PHE A 154 -3.84 -7.99 6.28
C PHE A 154 -2.78 -7.18 5.57
N ILE A 155 -2.20 -6.22 6.27
CA ILE A 155 -1.04 -5.46 5.81
C ILE A 155 0.13 -5.79 6.71
N GLU A 156 1.26 -6.11 6.09
CA GLU A 156 2.55 -6.20 6.74
C GLU A 156 3.52 -5.27 6.02
N PHE A 157 4.36 -4.57 6.76
CA PHE A 157 5.43 -3.80 6.12
C PHE A 157 6.73 -3.89 6.90
N LYS A 158 7.82 -3.60 6.17
CA LYS A 158 9.14 -3.33 6.71
C LYS A 158 9.66 -2.02 6.11
N VAL A 159 10.23 -1.16 6.96
CA VAL A 159 10.94 0.07 6.60
C VAL A 159 12.21 0.14 7.43
N GLY A 160 13.36 -0.11 6.81
CA GLY A 160 14.64 -0.17 7.51
C GLY A 160 14.63 -1.26 8.59
N THR A 161 14.67 -0.87 9.87
CA THR A 161 14.58 -1.79 11.01
C THR A 161 13.18 -1.89 11.61
N LYS A 162 12.24 -1.06 11.15
CA LYS A 162 10.86 -1.03 11.65
C LYS A 162 9.99 -2.00 10.86
N PHE A 163 9.08 -2.66 11.54
CA PHE A 163 8.09 -3.55 10.92
C PHE A 163 6.78 -3.51 11.71
N ARG A 164 5.65 -3.73 11.04
CA ARG A 164 4.33 -3.78 11.67
C ARG A 164 3.42 -4.70 10.87
N ALA A 165 2.46 -5.30 11.55
CA ALA A 165 1.37 -6.03 10.92
C ALA A 165 0.02 -5.56 11.49
N TYR A 166 -0.95 -5.32 10.62
CA TYR A 166 -2.30 -4.95 11.03
C TYR A 166 -3.35 -5.51 10.08
N SER A 167 -4.59 -5.59 10.57
CA SER A 167 -5.69 -6.22 9.86
C SER A 167 -6.96 -5.42 9.96
N TYR A 168 -7.74 -5.46 8.90
CA TYR A 168 -9.06 -4.86 8.83
C TYR A 168 -10.01 -5.83 8.13
N THR A 169 -11.29 -5.72 8.47
CA THR A 169 -12.40 -6.41 7.82
C THR A 169 -13.39 -5.38 7.31
N ASN A 170 -14.10 -5.69 6.24
CA ASN A 170 -15.20 -4.86 5.71
C ASN A 170 -14.85 -3.36 5.60
N ALA A 171 -13.72 -3.05 4.95
CA ALA A 171 -13.12 -1.71 4.94
C ALA A 171 -14.12 -0.61 4.53
N GLU A 172 -14.91 -0.86 3.48
CA GLU A 172 -15.92 0.09 2.99
C GLU A 172 -17.07 0.28 3.97
N GLY A 173 -17.59 -0.81 4.52
CA GLY A 173 -18.67 -0.76 5.51
C GLY A 173 -18.27 -0.03 6.78
N PHE A 174 -17.08 -0.30 7.31
CA PHE A 174 -16.56 0.41 8.48
C PHE A 174 -16.26 1.89 8.19
N SER A 175 -15.66 2.22 7.04
CA SER A 175 -15.43 3.62 6.66
C SER A 175 -16.73 4.41 6.50
N THR A 176 -17.81 3.77 6.04
CA THR A 176 -19.13 4.40 5.89
C THR A 176 -19.87 4.49 7.22
N GLY A 177 -19.74 3.45 8.05
CA GLY A 177 -20.35 3.35 9.38
C GLY A 177 -19.71 4.24 10.44
N PHE A 178 -18.43 4.61 10.27
CA PHE A 178 -17.69 5.43 11.22
C PHE A 178 -16.88 6.52 10.48
N PRO A 179 -17.55 7.47 9.80
CA PRO A 179 -16.89 8.44 8.92
C PRO A 179 -15.91 9.37 9.65
N HIS A 180 -16.07 9.51 10.97
CA HIS A 180 -15.20 10.29 11.85
C HIS A 180 -13.89 9.57 12.22
N VAL A 181 -13.80 8.26 12.02
CA VAL A 181 -12.59 7.47 12.31
C VAL A 181 -11.68 7.48 11.08
N GLN A 182 -10.67 8.34 11.11
CA GLN A 182 -9.75 8.55 9.99
C GLN A 182 -9.07 7.25 9.51
N ASP A 183 -8.60 6.40 10.41
CA ASP A 183 -7.93 5.14 10.07
C ASP A 183 -8.82 4.22 9.20
N LEU A 184 -10.13 4.16 9.44
CA LEU A 184 -11.05 3.33 8.65
C LEU A 184 -11.18 3.87 7.22
N ARG A 185 -11.28 5.20 7.06
CA ARG A 185 -11.33 5.85 5.75
C ARG A 185 -10.03 5.67 4.96
N GLN A 186 -8.90 5.89 5.62
CA GLN A 186 -7.57 5.71 5.00
C GLN A 186 -7.36 4.26 4.58
N PHE A 187 -7.74 3.30 5.43
CA PHE A 187 -7.68 1.89 5.07
C PHE A 187 -8.57 1.54 3.85
N ALA A 188 -9.79 2.07 3.79
CA ALA A 188 -10.67 1.87 2.63
C ALA A 188 -10.06 2.43 1.34
N ASN A 189 -9.36 3.57 1.40
CA ASN A 189 -8.62 4.11 0.25
C ASN A 189 -7.43 3.23 -0.14
N ILE A 190 -6.69 2.70 0.82
CA ILE A 190 -5.60 1.73 0.58
C ILE A 190 -6.14 0.50 -0.17
N VAL A 191 -7.27 -0.06 0.25
CA VAL A 191 -7.92 -1.18 -0.47
C VAL A 191 -8.23 -0.82 -1.92
N LYS A 192 -8.72 0.39 -2.20
CA LYS A 192 -8.98 0.87 -3.58
C LYS A 192 -7.70 0.95 -4.40
N ILE A 193 -6.63 1.52 -3.85
CA ILE A 193 -5.32 1.60 -4.51
C ILE A 193 -4.81 0.21 -4.87
N TYR A 194 -4.93 -0.78 -3.96
CA TYR A 194 -4.52 -2.16 -4.25
C TYR A 194 -5.39 -2.83 -5.31
N LYS A 195 -6.70 -2.62 -5.29
CA LYS A 195 -7.60 -3.15 -6.34
C LYS A 195 -7.24 -2.56 -7.71
N GLU A 196 -6.96 -1.27 -7.78
CA GLU A 196 -6.49 -0.60 -9.01
C GLU A 196 -5.13 -1.12 -9.49
N LEU A 197 -4.25 -1.55 -8.58
CA LEU A 197 -2.94 -2.11 -8.93
C LEU A 197 -3.05 -3.52 -9.54
N MET A 198 -4.10 -4.27 -9.19
CA MET A 198 -4.31 -5.65 -9.64
C MET A 198 -5.10 -5.78 -10.95
N ASN A 199 -5.76 -4.70 -11.38
CA ASN A 199 -6.52 -4.62 -12.63
C ASN A 199 -5.68 -3.99 -13.74
#